data_AF-A0A1I4AW77-F1
#
_entry.id   AF-A0A1I4AW77-F1
#
_cell.length_a   1.000
_cell.length_b   1.000
_cell.length_c   1.000
_cell.angle_alpha   90.00
_cell.angle_beta   90.00
_cell.angle_gamma   90.00
#
_symmetry.space_group_name_H-M   'P 1'
#
loop_
_entity.id
_entity.type
_entity.pdbx_description
1 polymer ?
#
loop_
_entity_poly.entity_id
_entity_poly.type
_entity_poly.pdbx_seq_one_letter_code
_entity_poly.pdbx_strand_id
1 'polypeptide(L)' 'MDKAERITIADAAARPRKPEATVRVRASRHPARKLLKRGKTAWYDWRDLATIAHRLCHDRGPVLPGASPR' A
#
# COMPACT_ATOMS: atom_id res chain seq x y z
N MET A 1 19.09 -7.18 13.42
CA MET A 1 18.12 -6.15 13.86
C MET A 1 17.71 -5.36 12.64
N ASP A 2 16.74 -5.87 11.89
CA ASP A 2 16.23 -5.20 10.71
C ASP A 2 15.51 -3.92 11.14
N LYS A 3 16.07 -2.77 10.79
CA LYS A 3 15.42 -1.47 10.99
C LYS A 3 14.02 -1.56 10.35
N ALA A 4 13.00 -1.31 11.17
CA ALA A 4 11.65 -1.05 10.69
C ALA A 4 11.71 0.22 9.82
N GLU A 5 11.99 0.04 8.53
CA GLU A 5 12.04 1.11 7.55
C GLU A 5 10.63 1.67 7.43
N ARG A 6 10.50 2.98 7.63
CA ARG A 6 9.22 3.67 7.62
C ARG A 6 8.94 4.14 6.21
N ILE A 7 7.80 3.72 5.66
CA ILE A 7 7.37 4.14 4.33
C ILE A 7 5.97 4.73 4.37
N THR A 8 5.69 5.69 3.48
CA THR A 8 4.36 6.23 3.27
C THR A 8 3.59 5.40 2.24
N ILE A 9 2.26 5.53 2.21
CA ILE A 9 1.44 4.89 1.18
C ILE A 9 1.86 5.35 -0.22
N ALA A 10 2.20 6.63 -0.39
CA ALA A 10 2.62 7.20 -1.68
C ALA A 10 3.92 6.56 -2.19
N ASP A 11 4.96 6.45 -1.34
CA ASP A 11 6.23 5.82 -1.74
C ASP A 11 6.04 4.32 -2.00
N ALA A 12 5.23 3.65 -1.18
CA ALA A 12 4.91 2.24 -1.35
C ALA A 12 4.11 1.96 -2.63
N ALA A 13 3.30 2.93 -3.09
CA ALA A 13 2.53 2.86 -4.33
C ALA A 13 3.40 3.17 -5.57
N ALA A 14 4.38 4.07 -5.43
CA ALA A 14 5.28 4.48 -6.51
C ALA A 14 6.16 3.32 -7.01
N ARG A 15 6.72 2.51 -6.11
CA ARG A 15 7.62 1.39 -6.47
C ARG A 15 6.96 0.36 -7.42
N PRO A 16 5.77 -0.20 -7.12
CA PRO A 16 5.06 -1.09 -8.03
C PRO A 16 4.22 -0.35 -9.09
N ARG A 17 4.27 0.98 -9.16
CA ARG A 17 3.40 1.84 -9.98
C ARG A 17 1.91 1.50 -9.85
N LYS A 18 1.43 1.36 -8.62
CA LYS A 18 0.02 1.09 -8.32
C LYS A 18 -0.71 2.35 -7.84
N PRO A 19 -2.04 2.44 -7.97
CA PRO A 19 -2.79 3.55 -7.42
C PRO A 19 -2.69 3.58 -5.89
N GLU A 20 -2.41 4.75 -5.31
CA GLU A 20 -2.35 4.95 -3.86
C GLU A 20 -3.64 4.52 -3.16
N ALA A 21 -4.79 4.74 -3.81
CA ALA A 21 -6.10 4.34 -3.30
C ALA A 21 -6.18 2.83 -3.06
N THR A 22 -5.65 2.02 -3.98
CA THR A 22 -5.63 0.55 -3.87
C THR A 22 -4.75 0.10 -2.72
N VAL A 23 -3.55 0.70 -2.59
CA VAL A 23 -2.62 0.42 -1.49
C VAL A 23 -3.26 0.81 -0.16
N ARG A 24 -3.95 1.96 -0.09
CA ARG A 24 -4.67 2.42 1.12
C ARG A 24 -5.80 1.49 1.54
N VAL A 25 -6.62 1.04 0.59
CA VAL A 25 -7.71 0.09 0.87
C VAL A 25 -7.14 -1.23 1.39
N ARG A 26 -6.09 -1.76 0.75
CA ARG A 26 -5.45 -2.99 1.21
C ARG A 26 -4.74 -2.82 2.55
N ALA A 27 -4.07 -1.69 2.79
CA ALA A 27 -3.46 -1.37 4.08
C ALA A 27 -4.47 -1.15 5.21
N SER A 28 -5.75 -0.90 4.87
CA SER A 28 -6.84 -0.87 5.85
C SER A 28 -7.43 -2.27 6.12
N ARG A 29 -7.33 -3.20 5.15
CA ARG A 29 -7.83 -4.57 5.26
C ARG A 29 -6.79 -5.56 5.81
N HIS A 30 -5.52 -5.35 5.48
CA HIS A 30 -4.39 -6.02 6.10
C HIS A 30 -3.93 -5.17 7.29
N PRO A 31 -3.66 -5.76 8.46
CA PRO A 31 -3.21 -5.04 9.65
C PRO A 31 -1.75 -4.55 9.47
N ALA A 32 -1.50 -3.67 8.51
CA ALA A 32 -0.20 -3.05 8.31
C ALA A 32 0.15 -2.23 9.55
N ARG A 33 1.31 -2.48 10.14
CA ARG A 33 1.70 -1.80 11.37
C ARG A 33 1.95 -0.33 11.08
N LYS A 34 1.07 0.53 11.59
CA LYS A 34 1.26 1.98 11.55
C LYS A 34 2.32 2.39 12.56
N LEU A 35 3.42 2.94 12.07
CA LEU A 35 4.57 3.31 12.91
C LEU A 35 4.49 4.76 13.38
N LEU A 36 3.94 5.66 12.54
CA LEU A 36 3.84 7.07 12.87
C LEU A 36 2.69 7.72 12.09
N LYS A 37 2.07 8.74 12.67
CA LYS A 37 1.18 9.67 11.96
C LYS A 37 1.54 11.10 12.37
N ARG A 38 1.74 11.98 11.40
CA ARG A 38 2.09 13.39 11.59
C ARG A 38 1.28 14.19 10.59
N GLY A 39 0.31 14.94 11.10
CA GLY A 39 -0.69 15.62 10.28
C GLY A 39 -1.47 14.63 9.39
N LYS A 40 -1.45 14.89 8.08
CA LYS A 40 -2.12 14.07 7.06
C LYS A 40 -1.29 12.88 6.59
N THR A 41 0.00 12.80 6.95
CA THR A 41 0.91 11.73 6.52
C THR A 41 0.95 10.62 7.57
N ALA A 42 0.74 9.38 7.11
CA ALA A 42 0.90 8.18 7.91
C ALA A 42 2.06 7.35 7.35
N TRP A 43 2.94 6.91 8.26
CA TRP A 43 4.03 5.99 7.97
C TRP A 43 3.69 4.62 8.52
N TYR A 44 4.01 3.62 7.72
CA TYR A 44 3.80 2.22 8.03
C TYR A 44 5.15 1.51 7.94
N ASP A 45 5.18 0.29 8.45
CA ASP A 45 6.30 -0.60 8.25
C ASP A 45 6.45 -0.95 6.76
N TRP A 46 7.68 -0.82 6.25
CA TRP A 46 8.03 -1.15 4.88
C TRP A 46 7.69 -2.59 4.54
N ARG A 47 7.96 -3.57 5.41
CA ARG A 47 7.74 -4.99 5.11
C ARG A 47 6.26 -5.29 4.95
N ASP A 48 5.41 -4.69 5.77
CA ASP A 48 3.96 -4.82 5.67
C ASP A 48 3.46 -4.25 4.34
N LEU A 49 3.82 -2.99 4.01
CA LEU A 49 3.37 -2.35 2.78
C LEU A 49 3.97 -2.99 1.53
N ALA A 50 5.23 -3.42 1.56
CA ALA A 50 5.88 -4.14 0.47
C ALA A 50 5.22 -5.50 0.23
N THR A 51 4.85 -6.23 1.28
CA THR A 51 4.11 -7.49 1.17
C THR A 51 2.74 -7.28 0.53
N ILE A 52 2.03 -6.22 0.93
CA ILE A 52 0.74 -5.84 0.35
C ILE A 52 0.90 -5.45 -1.13
N ALA A 53 1.89 -4.62 -1.46
CA ALA A 53 2.21 -4.21 -2.82
C ALA A 53 2.61 -5.39 -3.71
N HIS A 54 3.45 -6.29 -3.20
CA HIS A 54 3.87 -7.49 -3.90
C HIS A 54 2.67 -8.41 -4.15
N ARG A 55 1.81 -8.64 -3.15
CA ARG A 55 0.55 -9.36 -3.34
C ARG A 55 -0.32 -8.70 -4.41
N LEU A 56 -0.44 -7.37 -4.41
CA LEU A 56 -1.16 -6.62 -5.45
C LEU A 56 -0.58 -6.77 -6.88
N CYS A 57 0.71 -7.07 -7.02
CA CYS A 57 1.30 -7.35 -8.33
C CYS A 57 1.00 -8.77 -8.82
N HIS A 58 0.91 -9.74 -7.91
CA HIS A 58 0.62 -11.14 -8.24
C HIS A 58 -0.88 -11.47 -8.30
N ASP A 59 -1.70 -10.75 -7.55
CA ASP A 59 -3.15 -10.82 -7.56
C ASP A 59 -3.66 -10.10 -8.82
N ARG A 60 -3.57 -10.74 -10.00
CA ARG A 60 -4.29 -10.36 -11.22
C ARG A 60 -5.80 -10.69 -11.07
N GLY A 61 -6.40 -10.37 -9.92
CA GLY A 61 -7.83 -10.41 -9.65
C GLY A 61 -8.46 -9.04 -9.89
N PRO A 62 -9.76 -8.96 -10.24
CA PRO A 62 -10.33 -7.86 -11.00
C PRO A 62 -10.10 -6.50 -10.34
N VAL A 63 -9.58 -5.60 -11.16
CA VAL A 63 -9.64 -4.15 -10.96
C VAL A 63 -11.06 -3.81 -10.53
N LEU A 64 -11.20 -3.05 -9.45
CA LEU A 64 -12.49 -2.57 -8.93
C LEU A 64 -13.44 -2.14 -10.08
N PRO A 65 -14.73 -2.55 -10.05
CA PRO A 65 -15.69 -2.22 -11.09
C PRO A 65 -15.92 -0.70 -11.08
N GLY A 66 -15.40 -0.02 -12.10
CA GLY A 66 -15.47 1.44 -12.20
C GLY A 66 -14.69 2.03 -13.38
N ALA A 67 -13.86 1.24 -14.06
CA ALA A 67 -13.35 1.60 -15.36
C ALA A 67 -14.34 1.11 -16.43
N SER A 68 -15.39 1.91 -16.70
CA SER A 68 -16.17 1.75 -17.92
C SER A 68 -15.25 2.03 -19.11
N PRO A 69 -15.06 1.08 -20.05
CA PRO A 69 -14.56 1.42 -21.36
C PRO A 69 -15.71 2.08 -22.12
N ARG A 70 -15.52 3.33 -22.52
CA ARG A 70 -16.26 3.91 -23.65
C ARG A 70 -15.51 3.59 -24.93
#